data_AF-A0AAN8F632-F1
#
_entry.id   AF-A0AAN8F632-F1
#
_cell.length_a   1.000
_cell.length_b   1.000
_cell.length_c   1.000
_cell.angle_alpha   90.00
_cell.angle_beta   90.00
_cell.angle_gamma   90.00
#
_symmetry.space_group_name_H-M   'P 1'
#
loop_
_entity.id
_entity.type
_entity.pdbx_description
1 polymer ?
#
loop_
_entity_poly.entity_id
_entity_poly.type
_entity_poly.pdbx_seq_one_letter_code
_entity_poly.pdbx_strand_id
1 'polypeptide(L)'
;MDDSGDAKDDLSVAQGAVLVKSCEVPRDAPVIRGYDFNDGVDFSKLMASYLSTGFQATHLAKAIKEVNAMLDEREISEGNNPEKFFPYPLERRIPHCTIFLGYTSNLVSSGLREIFRFVVQHDLVDCVVTSAGGVEEDLIKCLLPSYLGDFRMDGTTL
;
A
#
# COMPACT_ATOMS: atom_id res chain seq x y z
N MET A 1 47.56 -12.46 -38.68
CA MET A 1 47.50 -12.62 -37.21
C MET A 1 47.98 -11.31 -36.62
N ASP A 2 47.10 -10.33 -36.51
CA ASP A 2 47.34 -9.14 -35.68
C ASP A 2 46.00 -8.76 -35.05
N ASP A 3 45.66 -9.51 -34.01
CA ASP A 3 44.44 -9.40 -33.20
C ASP A 3 44.67 -8.48 -31.98
N SER A 4 45.79 -7.74 -31.97
CA SER A 4 46.32 -7.06 -30.79
C SER A 4 45.97 -5.57 -30.71
N GLY A 5 45.57 -4.96 -31.84
CA GLY A 5 45.12 -3.57 -31.94
C GLY A 5 43.66 -3.36 -31.54
N ASP A 6 42.78 -4.31 -31.92
CA ASP A 6 41.32 -4.26 -31.65
C ASP A 6 41.02 -4.36 -30.15
N ALA A 7 41.72 -5.28 -29.45
CA ALA A 7 41.53 -5.49 -28.02
C ALA A 7 41.89 -4.29 -27.12
N LYS A 8 42.82 -3.43 -27.56
CA LYS A 8 43.18 -2.20 -26.82
C LYS A 8 42.15 -1.09 -27.01
N ASP A 9 41.58 -0.99 -28.21
CA ASP A 9 40.53 -0.03 -28.52
C ASP A 9 39.23 -0.44 -27.80
N ASP A 10 38.86 -1.72 -27.88
CA ASP A 10 37.72 -2.31 -27.15
C ASP A 10 37.82 -2.10 -25.64
N LEU A 11 39.03 -2.28 -25.06
CA LEU A 11 39.26 -2.03 -23.64
C LEU A 11 39.06 -0.56 -23.29
N SER A 12 39.51 0.37 -24.15
CA SER A 12 39.36 1.81 -23.93
C SER A 12 37.88 2.24 -24.02
N VAL A 13 37.12 1.66 -24.94
CA VAL A 13 35.69 1.88 -25.10
C VAL A 13 34.92 1.34 -23.89
N ALA A 14 35.25 0.12 -23.44
CA ALA A 14 34.66 -0.46 -22.23
C ALA A 14 34.97 0.37 -20.98
N GLN A 15 36.20 0.87 -20.84
CA GLN A 15 36.59 1.77 -19.75
C GLN A 15 35.80 3.08 -19.80
N GLY A 16 35.64 3.68 -21.00
CA GLY A 16 34.85 4.89 -21.18
C GLY A 16 33.37 4.71 -20.83
N ALA A 17 32.80 3.52 -21.06
CA ALA A 17 31.41 3.19 -20.75
C ALA A 17 31.18 2.85 -19.27
N VAL A 18 32.12 2.15 -18.63
CA VAL A 18 31.97 1.65 -17.25
C VAL A 18 32.46 2.66 -16.20
N LEU A 19 33.54 3.39 -16.48
CA LEU A 19 34.21 4.27 -15.52
C LEU A 19 33.75 5.73 -15.62
N VAL A 20 32.47 5.93 -15.96
CA VAL A 20 31.86 7.27 -16.01
C VAL A 20 31.73 7.82 -14.60
N LYS A 21 32.11 9.09 -14.40
CA LYS A 21 31.95 9.77 -13.12
C LYS A 21 30.47 10.00 -12.82
N SER A 22 30.04 9.61 -11.63
CA SER A 22 28.69 9.91 -11.14
C SER A 22 28.53 11.39 -10.80
N CYS A 23 27.30 11.90 -10.92
CA CYS A 23 26.93 13.19 -10.34
C CYS A 23 26.79 13.11 -8.81
N GLU A 24 26.71 14.26 -8.16
CA GLU A 24 26.41 14.33 -6.72
C GLU A 24 24.95 13.95 -6.44
N VAL A 25 24.74 13.19 -5.38
CA VAL A 25 23.43 12.79 -4.88
C VAL A 25 22.91 13.89 -3.94
N PRO A 26 21.60 14.25 -3.97
CA PRO A 26 21.01 15.21 -3.03
C PRO A 26 21.30 14.85 -1.57
N ARG A 27 21.55 15.86 -0.73
CA ARG A 27 21.93 15.66 0.69
C ARG A 27 20.83 15.03 1.54
N ASP A 28 19.58 15.21 1.13
CA ASP A 28 18.37 14.69 1.76
C ASP A 28 17.94 13.34 1.17
N ALA A 29 18.68 12.79 0.19
CA ALA A 29 18.36 11.50 -0.41
C ALA A 29 18.41 10.39 0.67
N PRO A 30 17.31 9.62 0.83
CA PRO A 30 17.29 8.54 1.80
C PRO A 30 18.26 7.45 1.40
N VAL A 31 19.17 7.09 2.32
CA VAL A 31 20.11 5.99 2.12
C VAL A 31 19.36 4.65 2.23
N ILE A 32 19.62 3.75 1.28
CA ILE A 32 19.04 2.40 1.31
C ILE A 32 19.64 1.60 2.46
N ARG A 33 18.78 1.17 3.39
CA ARG A 33 19.12 0.34 4.54
C ARG A 33 17.87 -0.41 5.04
N GLY A 34 17.99 -1.73 5.18
CA GLY A 34 16.96 -2.57 5.80
C GLY A 34 17.03 -2.59 7.33
N TYR A 35 16.07 -3.26 7.95
CA TYR A 35 16.06 -3.49 9.40
C TYR A 35 17.21 -4.43 9.84
N ASP A 36 17.87 -4.10 10.96
CA ASP A 36 18.92 -4.93 11.54
C ASP A 36 18.34 -5.78 12.68
N PHE A 37 18.25 -7.10 12.46
CA PHE A 37 17.71 -8.02 13.46
C PHE A 37 18.62 -8.23 14.68
N ASN A 38 19.85 -7.71 14.68
CA ASN A 38 20.64 -7.65 15.91
C ASN A 38 20.02 -6.69 16.95
N ASP A 39 19.14 -5.78 16.51
CA ASP A 39 18.33 -4.90 17.39
C ASP A 39 17.11 -5.63 18.00
N GLY A 40 16.95 -6.93 17.74
CA GLY A 40 15.83 -7.76 18.20
C GLY A 40 14.68 -7.87 17.20
N VAL A 41 13.52 -8.34 17.66
CA VAL A 41 12.30 -8.47 16.85
C VAL A 41 11.34 -7.35 17.24
N ASP A 42 11.37 -6.26 16.47
CA ASP A 42 10.46 -5.12 16.60
C ASP A 42 9.74 -4.87 15.27
N PHE A 43 8.46 -5.26 15.19
CA PHE A 43 7.66 -5.12 13.97
C PHE A 43 7.42 -3.67 13.59
N SER A 44 7.31 -2.75 14.55
CA SER A 44 7.13 -1.33 14.27
C SER A 44 8.37 -0.75 13.59
N LYS A 45 9.57 -1.07 14.10
CA LYS A 45 10.82 -0.65 13.45
C LYS A 45 11.07 -1.34 12.12
N LEU A 46 10.70 -2.61 12.00
CA LEU A 46 10.76 -3.34 10.72
C LEU A 46 9.89 -2.67 9.66
N MET A 47 8.63 -2.35 9.99
CA MET A 47 7.73 -1.65 9.05
C MET A 47 8.21 -0.23 8.76
N ALA A 48 8.79 0.48 9.74
CA ALA A 48 9.37 1.80 9.52
C ALA A 48 10.57 1.76 8.55
N SER A 49 11.42 0.72 8.61
CA SER A 49 12.56 0.58 7.71
C SER A 49 12.17 0.33 6.26
N TYR A 50 10.91 -0.03 5.98
CA TYR A 50 10.46 -0.27 4.60
C TYR A 50 10.64 0.98 3.72
N LEU A 51 10.61 2.18 4.31
CA LEU A 51 10.87 3.43 3.59
C LEU A 51 12.26 3.43 2.92
N SER A 52 13.26 2.88 3.59
CA SER A 52 14.66 2.77 3.13
C SER A 52 15.01 1.38 2.60
N THR A 53 14.06 0.46 2.46
CA THR A 53 14.35 -0.92 2.02
C THR A 53 14.40 -1.05 0.48
N GLY A 54 13.61 -0.26 -0.25
CA GLY A 54 13.55 -0.26 -1.72
C GLY A 54 12.36 -1.04 -2.30
N PHE A 55 12.15 -0.90 -3.61
CA PHE A 55 11.09 -1.57 -4.37
C PHE A 55 9.68 -1.38 -3.75
N GLN A 56 8.89 -2.45 -3.65
CA GLN A 56 7.52 -2.41 -3.11
C GLN A 56 7.48 -2.11 -1.60
N ALA A 57 8.55 -2.39 -0.86
CA ALA A 57 8.61 -2.03 0.56
C ALA A 57 8.52 -0.50 0.72
N THR A 58 9.29 0.24 -0.08
CA THR A 58 9.22 1.72 -0.07
C THR A 58 7.84 2.23 -0.49
N HIS A 59 7.18 1.59 -1.46
CA HIS A 59 5.81 1.96 -1.83
C HIS A 59 4.82 1.72 -0.69
N LEU A 60 4.92 0.60 0.04
CA LEU A 60 4.07 0.33 1.20
C LEU A 60 4.27 1.37 2.30
N ALA A 61 5.52 1.72 2.62
CA ALA A 61 5.82 2.75 3.61
C ALA A 61 5.28 4.13 3.22
N LYS A 62 5.35 4.48 1.92
CA LYS A 62 4.73 5.70 1.40
C LYS A 62 3.21 5.65 1.50
N ALA A 63 2.57 4.54 1.15
CA ALA A 63 1.13 4.37 1.27
C ALA A 63 0.65 4.51 2.73
N ILE A 64 1.39 3.97 3.70
CA ILE A 64 1.10 4.15 5.14
C ILE A 64 1.15 5.64 5.51
N LYS A 65 2.16 6.39 5.04
CA LYS A 65 2.26 7.83 5.30
C LYS A 65 1.08 8.61 4.71
N GLU A 66 0.68 8.30 3.48
CA GLU A 66 -0.46 8.96 2.83
C GLU A 66 -1.78 8.67 3.54
N VAL A 67 -2.03 7.41 3.93
CA VAL A 67 -3.25 7.05 4.69
C VAL A 67 -3.29 7.76 6.05
N ASN A 68 -2.16 7.83 6.76
CA ASN A 68 -2.09 8.57 8.02
C ASN A 68 -2.36 10.07 7.78
N ALA A 69 -1.82 10.66 6.73
CA ALA A 69 -2.11 12.07 6.40
C ALA A 69 -3.60 12.31 6.11
N MET A 70 -4.28 11.38 5.44
CA MET A 70 -5.75 11.46 5.24
C MET A 70 -6.51 11.41 6.57
N LEU A 71 -6.10 10.54 7.48
CA LEU A 71 -6.73 10.42 8.80
C LEU A 71 -6.45 11.64 9.68
N ASP A 72 -5.22 12.14 9.71
CA ASP A 72 -4.82 13.35 10.43
C ASP A 72 -5.62 14.56 9.93
N GLU A 73 -5.76 14.69 8.61
CA GLU A 73 -6.55 15.74 7.98
C GLU A 73 -8.04 15.62 8.32
N ARG A 74 -8.55 14.40 8.44
CA ARG A 74 -9.95 14.12 8.79
C ARG A 74 -10.30 14.56 10.22
N GLU A 75 -9.37 14.40 11.15
CA GLU A 75 -9.55 14.70 12.59
C GLU A 75 -9.47 16.21 12.91
N ILE A 76 -9.18 17.06 11.92
CA ILE A 76 -9.18 18.52 12.10
C ILE A 76 -10.59 18.98 12.51
N SER A 77 -10.73 19.46 13.76
CA SER A 77 -11.97 20.06 14.24
C SER A 77 -12.12 21.47 13.68
N GLU A 78 -13.10 21.71 12.82
CA GLU A 78 -13.50 23.08 12.48
C GLU A 78 -14.14 23.72 13.72
N GLY A 79 -13.63 24.89 14.15
CA GLY A 79 -14.11 25.60 15.34
C GLY A 79 -15.55 26.12 15.22
N ASN A 80 -15.73 27.42 15.00
CA ASN A 80 -17.06 28.06 14.95
C ASN A 80 -17.74 28.00 13.56
N ASN A 81 -17.31 27.12 12.66
CA ASN A 81 -17.94 27.01 11.34
C ASN A 81 -19.25 26.20 11.42
N PRO A 82 -20.24 26.53 10.59
CA PRO A 82 -21.47 25.75 10.53
C PRO A 82 -21.17 24.34 10.00
N GLU A 83 -21.70 23.32 10.69
CA GLU A 83 -21.57 21.93 10.26
C GLU A 83 -22.17 21.72 8.86
N LYS A 84 -21.40 21.05 8.00
CA LYS A 84 -21.83 20.68 6.65
C LYS A 84 -22.21 19.21 6.65
N PHE A 85 -23.30 18.88 5.94
CA PHE A 85 -23.82 17.52 5.81
C PHE A 85 -23.85 17.10 4.34
N PHE A 86 -23.63 15.82 4.08
CA PHE A 86 -23.79 15.27 2.74
C PHE A 86 -25.28 15.33 2.32
N PRO A 87 -25.56 15.49 1.01
CA PRO A 87 -26.93 15.39 0.52
C PRO A 87 -27.52 13.98 0.68
N TYR A 88 -26.67 12.96 0.77
CA TYR A 88 -27.05 11.59 1.10
C TYR A 88 -25.88 10.84 1.75
N PRO A 89 -26.13 10.06 2.82
CA PRO A 89 -27.33 10.08 3.65
C PRO A 89 -27.44 11.41 4.43
N LEU A 90 -28.66 11.89 4.66
CA LEU A 90 -28.93 13.26 5.16
C LEU A 90 -28.26 13.59 6.50
N GLU A 91 -27.98 12.60 7.33
CA GLU A 91 -27.43 12.76 8.69
C GLU A 91 -25.91 12.65 8.75
N ARG A 92 -25.22 12.43 7.61
CA ARG A 92 -23.76 12.27 7.60
C ARG A 92 -23.06 13.62 7.48
N ARG A 93 -22.30 13.98 8.51
CA ARG A 93 -21.43 15.16 8.50
C ARG A 93 -20.30 15.00 7.48
N ILE A 94 -19.93 16.09 6.80
CA ILE A 94 -18.78 16.14 5.89
C ILE A 94 -17.53 16.41 6.73
N PRO A 95 -16.55 15.48 6.83
CA PRO A 95 -15.28 15.76 7.47
C PRO A 95 -14.38 16.64 6.59
N HIS A 96 -13.28 17.14 7.16
CA HIS A 96 -12.32 17.97 6.42
C HIS A 96 -11.63 17.21 5.28
N CYS A 97 -11.36 15.91 5.48
CA CYS A 97 -10.95 14.97 4.43
C CYS A 97 -12.02 13.88 4.25
N THR A 98 -12.64 13.82 3.07
CA THR A 98 -13.59 12.75 2.72
C THR A 98 -12.84 11.56 2.12
N ILE A 99 -12.92 10.39 2.76
CA ILE A 99 -12.17 9.19 2.37
C ILE A 99 -13.08 8.18 1.68
N PHE A 100 -12.71 7.80 0.45
CA PHE A 100 -13.39 6.78 -0.34
C PHE A 100 -12.61 5.46 -0.28
N LEU A 101 -13.26 4.40 0.20
CA LEU A 101 -12.71 3.05 0.24
C LEU A 101 -13.30 2.20 -0.90
N GLY A 102 -12.43 1.77 -1.82
CA GLY A 102 -12.80 0.87 -2.92
C GLY A 102 -12.15 -0.51 -2.75
N TYR A 103 -12.95 -1.58 -2.89
CA TYR A 103 -12.41 -2.95 -2.91
C TYR A 103 -13.24 -3.89 -3.81
N THR A 104 -12.57 -4.89 -4.37
CA THR A 104 -13.17 -5.94 -5.22
C THR A 104 -13.76 -7.08 -4.38
N SER A 105 -14.71 -7.84 -4.94
CA SER A 105 -15.44 -8.91 -4.22
C SER A 105 -14.53 -9.97 -3.60
N ASN A 106 -13.49 -10.40 -4.31
CA ASN A 106 -12.55 -11.43 -3.84
C ASN A 106 -11.85 -11.04 -2.51
N LEU A 107 -11.72 -9.75 -2.21
CA LEU A 107 -11.14 -9.29 -0.94
C LEU A 107 -12.11 -9.51 0.22
N VAL A 108 -13.42 -9.45 -0.01
CA VAL A 108 -14.45 -9.82 0.98
C VAL A 108 -14.53 -11.34 1.14
N SER A 109 -14.32 -12.12 0.07
CA SER A 109 -14.17 -13.59 0.16
C SER A 109 -13.01 -13.99 1.08
N SER A 110 -11.94 -13.18 1.11
CA SER A 110 -10.78 -13.38 1.98
C SER A 110 -11.02 -12.95 3.44
N GLY A 111 -9.99 -13.06 4.28
CA GLY A 111 -10.01 -12.53 5.66
C GLY A 111 -9.82 -11.01 5.77
N LEU A 112 -9.61 -10.29 4.66
CA LEU A 112 -9.56 -8.82 4.69
C LEU A 112 -10.93 -8.19 5.02
N ARG A 113 -12.01 -8.96 4.87
CA ARG A 113 -13.37 -8.58 5.29
C ARG A 113 -13.40 -8.03 6.72
N GLU A 114 -12.72 -8.68 7.67
CA GLU A 114 -12.66 -8.24 9.06
C GLU A 114 -11.96 -6.88 9.24
N ILE A 115 -11.00 -6.56 8.37
CA ILE A 115 -10.28 -5.28 8.33
C ILE A 115 -11.19 -4.19 7.75
N PHE A 116 -11.90 -4.47 6.64
CA PHE A 116 -12.87 -3.51 6.10
C PHE A 116 -13.99 -3.22 7.09
N ARG A 117 -14.51 -4.26 7.76
CA ARG A 117 -15.49 -4.10 8.84
C ARG A 117 -14.92 -3.28 10.00
N PHE A 118 -13.62 -3.39 10.34
CA PHE A 118 -13.00 -2.52 11.35
C PHE A 118 -13.05 -1.05 10.91
N VAL A 119 -12.55 -0.78 9.71
CA VAL A 119 -12.46 0.56 9.15
C VAL A 119 -13.83 1.24 9.06
N VAL A 120 -14.85 0.51 8.61
CA VAL A 120 -16.23 1.02 8.51
C VAL A 120 -16.90 1.14 9.88
N GLN A 121 -16.75 0.16 10.77
CA GLN A 121 -17.36 0.19 12.12
C GLN A 121 -16.87 1.37 12.96
N HIS A 122 -15.61 1.78 12.78
CA HIS A 122 -14.99 2.87 13.52
C HIS A 122 -15.05 4.23 12.79
N ASP A 123 -15.90 4.36 11.76
CA ASP A 123 -16.11 5.60 10.99
C ASP A 123 -14.81 6.23 10.45
N LEU A 124 -13.87 5.40 9.98
CA LEU A 124 -12.59 5.86 9.43
C LEU A 124 -12.68 6.21 7.93
N VAL A 125 -13.82 5.94 7.29
CA VAL A 125 -14.08 6.18 5.86
C VAL A 125 -15.50 6.69 5.65
N ASP A 126 -15.73 7.41 4.55
CA ASP A 126 -16.99 8.12 4.30
C ASP A 126 -17.83 7.55 3.17
N CYS A 127 -17.20 6.85 2.23
CA CYS A 127 -17.88 6.22 1.12
C CYS A 127 -17.22 4.87 0.83
N VAL A 128 -18.04 3.84 0.61
CA VAL A 128 -17.57 2.51 0.22
C VAL A 128 -18.09 2.18 -1.17
N VAL A 129 -17.18 1.75 -2.04
CA VAL A 129 -17.51 1.29 -3.39
C VAL A 129 -17.03 -0.14 -3.57
N THR A 130 -17.96 -1.05 -3.88
CA THR A 130 -17.64 -2.45 -4.15
C THR A 130 -18.61 -3.05 -5.18
N SER A 131 -18.30 -4.25 -5.68
CA SER A 131 -19.17 -5.00 -6.59
C SER A 131 -20.23 -5.79 -5.82
N ALA A 132 -21.21 -6.36 -6.54
CA ALA A 132 -22.27 -7.18 -5.93
C ALA A 132 -21.72 -8.29 -5.01
N GLY A 133 -20.68 -9.00 -5.46
CA GLY A 133 -19.99 -10.03 -4.67
C GLY A 133 -19.46 -9.52 -3.32
N GLY A 134 -18.97 -8.27 -3.27
CA GLY A 134 -18.48 -7.67 -2.03
C GLY A 134 -19.58 -7.40 -1.01
N VAL A 135 -20.84 -7.27 -1.44
CA VAL A 135 -21.99 -7.09 -0.56
C VAL A 135 -22.58 -8.44 -0.15
N GLU A 136 -22.87 -9.30 -1.11
CA GLU A 136 -23.55 -10.58 -0.83
C GLU A 136 -22.68 -11.52 0.03
N GLU A 137 -21.37 -11.58 -0.22
CA GLU A 137 -20.49 -12.46 0.54
C GLU A 137 -20.28 -12.00 1.99
N ASP A 138 -20.31 -10.68 2.26
CA ASP A 138 -20.30 -10.17 3.63
C ASP A 138 -21.53 -10.65 4.41
N LEU A 139 -22.71 -10.61 3.77
CA LEU A 139 -23.96 -11.10 4.36
C LEU A 139 -23.96 -12.63 4.52
N ILE A 140 -23.50 -13.37 3.51
CA ILE A 140 -23.41 -14.83 3.56
C ILE A 140 -22.50 -15.29 4.70
N LYS A 141 -21.38 -14.59 4.93
CA LYS A 141 -20.45 -14.91 6.03
C LYS A 141 -21.04 -14.74 7.43
N CYS A 142 -22.14 -13.99 7.59
CA CYS A 142 -22.90 -13.94 8.83
C CYS A 142 -23.79 -15.18 9.03
N LEU A 143 -24.08 -15.93 7.97
CA LEU A 143 -24.90 -17.14 7.99
C LEU A 143 -24.05 -18.40 8.07
N LEU A 144 -23.01 -18.50 7.23
CA LEU A 144 -22.12 -19.66 7.13
C LEU A 144 -20.67 -19.24 6.80
N PRO A 145 -19.66 -19.95 7.30
CA PRO A 145 -18.27 -19.64 7.01
C PRO A 145 -17.87 -20.06 5.58
N SER A 146 -16.83 -19.40 5.06
CA SER A 146 -16.08 -19.84 3.87
C SER A 146 -14.83 -20.62 4.29
N TYR A 147 -14.39 -21.56 3.46
CA TYR A 147 -13.26 -22.45 3.77
C TYR A 147 -12.10 -22.24 2.79
N LEU A 148 -10.88 -22.51 3.25
CA LEU A 148 -9.67 -22.43 2.43
C LEU A 148 -9.63 -23.63 1.45
N GLY A 149 -9.49 -23.34 0.15
CA GLY A 149 -9.30 -24.35 -0.90
C GLY A 149 -7.90 -24.34 -1.51
N ASP A 150 -7.76 -24.97 -2.69
CA ASP A 150 -6.54 -24.97 -3.51
C ASP A 150 -6.90 -24.54 -4.95
N PHE A 151 -6.06 -23.69 -5.55
CA PHE A 151 -6.26 -23.22 -6.93
C PHE A 151 -6.26 -24.34 -7.99
N ARG A 152 -5.79 -25.55 -7.63
CA ARG A 152 -5.70 -26.72 -8.51
C ARG A 152 -6.86 -27.70 -8.35
N MET A 153 -7.85 -27.39 -7.52
CA MET A 153 -9.03 -28.26 -7.37
C MET A 153 -9.78 -28.36 -8.69
N ASP A 154 -10.18 -29.58 -9.07
CA ASP A 154 -10.89 -29.82 -10.32
C ASP A 154 -12.35 -29.35 -10.21
N GLY A 155 -12.75 -28.49 -11.15
CA GLY A 155 -14.09 -27.90 -11.17
C GLY A 155 -15.23 -28.88 -11.44
N THR A 156 -14.95 -30.10 -11.92
CA THR A 156 -15.97 -31.13 -12.10
C THR A 156 -16.31 -31.82 -10.78
N THR A 157 -15.35 -31.88 -9.86
CA THR A 157 -15.48 -32.58 -8.57
C THR A 157 -15.91 -31.69 -7.40
N LEU A 158 -15.87 -30.37 -7.59
CA LEU A 158 -16.35 -29.34 -6.64
C LEU A 158 -17.86 -29.15 -6.74
#